data_AF-A0A660Q9S5-F1
#
_entry.id   AF-A0A660Q9S5-F1
#
_cell.length_a   1.000
_cell.length_b   1.000
_cell.length_c   1.000
_cell.angle_alpha   90.00
_cell.angle_beta   90.00
_cell.angle_gamma   90.00
#
_symmetry.space_group_name_H-M   'P 1'
#
loop_
_entity.id
_entity.type
_entity.pdbx_description
1 polymer ?
#
loop_
_entity_poly.entity_id
_entity_poly.type
_entity_poly.pdbx_seq_one_letter_code
_entity_poly.pdbx_strand_id
1 'polypeptide(L)' 'MKKVLPATMYRVELENGHEILAHISGKMRKHFIRIAVGDKVTVDISPYDLEKGRITFRHRN' A
#
# COMPACT_ATOMS: atom_id res chain seq x y z
N MET A 1 -1.83 -8.02 0.89
CA MET A 1 -0.95 -7.67 -0.26
C MET A 1 -0.71 -8.91 -1.09
N LYS A 2 -0.85 -8.85 -2.42
CA LYS A 2 -0.86 -10.05 -3.29
C LYS A 2 0.37 -10.23 -4.19
N LYS A 3 1.10 -9.15 -4.56
CA LYS A 3 2.29 -9.21 -5.43
C LYS A 3 3.17 -7.95 -5.33
N VAL A 4 4.50 -8.11 -5.41
CA VAL A 4 5.48 -7.01 -5.50
C VAL A 4 5.78 -6.75 -6.98
N LEU A 5 5.59 -5.53 -7.47
CA LEU A 5 5.92 -5.12 -8.83
C LEU A 5 7.22 -4.31 -8.86
N PRO A 6 8.02 -4.38 -9.95
CA PRO A 6 9.13 -3.46 -10.14
C PRO A 6 8.57 -2.02 -10.20
N ALA A 7 9.25 -1.08 -9.54
CA ALA A 7 8.85 0.32 -9.29
C ALA A 7 8.18 0.65 -7.94
N THR A 8 8.29 -0.20 -6.91
CA THR A 8 7.81 0.14 -5.54
C THR A 8 6.28 0.31 -5.46
N MET A 9 5.57 -0.35 -6.38
CA MET A 9 4.12 -0.42 -6.44
C MET A 9 3.66 -1.73 -5.79
N TYR A 10 2.65 -1.64 -4.95
CA TYR A 10 2.14 -2.71 -4.10
C TYR A 10 0.67 -2.92 -4.45
N ARG A 11 0.28 -4.18 -4.72
CA ARG A 11 -1.13 -4.52 -4.86
C ARG A 11 -1.74 -4.76 -3.48
N VAL A 12 -2.63 -3.87 -3.06
CA VAL A 12 -3.34 -3.92 -1.79
C VAL A 12 -4.78 -4.34 -2.05
N GLU A 13 -5.24 -5.31 -1.28
CA GLU A 13 -6.63 -5.75 -1.28
C GLU A 13 -7.32 -5.07 -0.11
N LEU A 14 -8.38 -4.32 -0.42
CA LEU A 14 -9.20 -3.61 0.55
C LEU A 14 -10.25 -4.56 1.14
N GLU A 15 -10.80 -4.21 2.30
CA GLU A 15 -11.80 -5.05 2.99
C GLU A 15 -13.10 -5.22 2.20
N ASN A 16 -13.38 -4.30 1.26
CA ASN A 16 -14.50 -4.38 0.33
C ASN A 16 -14.25 -5.32 -0.87
N GLY A 17 -13.10 -6.01 -0.93
CA GLY A 17 -12.74 -6.93 -2.02
C GLY A 17 -12.12 -6.26 -3.25
N HIS A 18 -11.91 -4.94 -3.23
CA HIS A 18 -11.27 -4.24 -4.35
C HIS A 18 -9.75 -4.33 -4.24
N GLU A 19 -9.09 -4.58 -5.38
CA GLU A 19 -7.64 -4.53 -5.48
C GLU A 19 -7.19 -3.18 -6.03
N ILE A 20 -6.30 -2.50 -5.31
CA ILE A 20 -5.76 -1.19 -5.72
C ILE A 20 -4.23 -1.26 -5.85
N LEU A 21 -3.69 -0.39 -6.70
CA LEU A 21 -2.26 -0.17 -6.83
C LEU A 21 -1.84 0.99 -5.91
N ALA A 22 -1.07 0.67 -4.88
CA ALA A 22 -0.59 1.66 -3.93
C ALA A 22 0.94 1.76 -3.93
N HIS A 23 1.45 2.98 -3.73
CA HIS A 23 2.87 3.22 -3.52
C HIS A 23 3.12 3.66 -2.08
N ILE A 24 4.32 3.38 -1.56
CA ILE A 24 4.71 3.83 -0.23
C ILE A 24 4.92 5.34 -0.18
N SER A 25 4.48 5.97 0.89
CA SER A 25 4.77 7.39 1.13
C SER A 25 6.27 7.65 1.27
N GLY A 26 6.72 8.85 0.93
CA GLY A 26 8.12 9.25 1.08
C GLY A 26 8.63 9.13 2.52
N LYS A 27 7.75 9.32 3.52
CA LYS A 27 8.08 9.10 4.93
C LYS A 27 8.47 7.64 5.18
N MET A 28 7.71 6.69 4.66
CA MET A 28 8.03 5.26 4.81
C MET A 28 9.34 4.87 4.11
N ARG A 29 9.63 5.46 2.94
CA ARG A 29 10.92 5.29 2.26
C ARG A 29 12.10 5.75 3.13
N LYS A 30 11.99 6.94 3.73
CA LYS A 30 13.05 7.47 4.62
C LYS A 30 13.28 6.58 5.85
N HIS A 31 12.24 5.94 6.37
CA HIS A 31 12.33 5.04 7.52
C HIS A 31 12.62 3.58 7.12
N PHE A 32 12.96 3.32 5.86
CA PHE A 32 13.26 1.97 5.33
C PHE A 32 12.19 0.92 5.67
N ILE A 33 10.91 1.34 5.74
CA ILE A 33 9.81 0.43 6.06
C ILE A 33 9.59 -0.50 4.86
N ARG A 34 9.99 -1.76 5.00
CA ARG A 34 9.66 -2.82 4.04
C ARG A 34 8.24 -3.30 4.30
N ILE A 35 7.48 -3.48 3.23
CA ILE A 35 6.15 -4.10 3.27
C ILE A 35 6.28 -5.46 2.61
N ALA A 36 5.79 -6.50 3.29
CA ALA A 36 5.76 -7.86 2.82
C ALA A 36 4.31 -8.31 2.56
N VAL A 37 4.18 -9.41 1.83
CA VAL A 37 2.91 -10.10 1.63
C VAL A 37 2.37 -10.56 2.99
N GLY A 38 1.12 -10.23 3.28
CA GLY A 38 0.45 -10.52 4.57
C GLY A 38 0.44 -9.37 5.58
N ASP A 39 1.19 -8.28 5.34
CA ASP A 39 1.16 -7.13 6.23
C ASP A 39 -0.15 -6.35 6.16
N LYS A 40 -0.65 -5.91 7.32
CA LYS A 40 -1.75 -4.95 7.43
C LYS A 40 -1.20 -3.53 7.25
N VAL A 41 -1.80 -2.78 6.34
CA VAL A 41 -1.34 -1.44 5.96
C VAL A 41 -2.52 -0.50 5.86
N THR A 42 -2.32 0.77 6.23
CA THR A 42 -3.28 1.84 6.02
C THR A 42 -2.97 2.53 4.71
N VAL A 43 -3.99 2.63 3.86
CA VAL A 43 -3.90 3.25 2.55
C VAL A 43 -4.85 4.44 2.49
N ASP A 44 -4.34 5.54 1.97
CA ASP A 44 -5.09 6.75 1.68
C ASP A 44 -5.41 6.77 0.18
N ILE A 45 -6.69 6.87 -0.16
CA ILE A 45 -7.20 6.81 -1.54
C ILE A 45 -7.72 8.20 -1.89
N SER A 46 -7.34 8.69 -3.07
CA SER A 46 -7.91 9.94 -3.56
C SER A 46 -9.33 9.68 -4.06
N PRO A 47 -10.32 10.53 -3.71
CA PRO A 47 -11.71 10.32 -4.10
C PRO A 47 -11.94 10.36 -5.62
N TYR A 48 -10.96 10.82 -6.38
CA TYR A 48 -10.99 10.90 -7.84
C TYR A 48 -10.47 9.64 -8.55
N ASP A 49 -9.64 8.82 -7.88
CA ASP A 49 -8.93 7.69 -8.48
C ASP A 49 -8.95 6.51 -7.49
N LEU A 50 -10.04 5.73 -7.50
CA LEU A 50 -10.25 4.62 -6.57
C LEU A 50 -9.29 3.44 -6.80
N GLU A 51 -8.65 3.36 -7.97
CA GLU A 51 -7.69 2.30 -8.31
C GLU A 51 -6.28 2.57 -7.78
N LYS A 52 -5.99 3.81 -7.35
CA LYS A 52 -4.67 4.22 -6.89
C LYS A 52 -4.70 4.67 -5.43
N GLY A 53 -3.72 4.20 -4.68
CA GLY A 53 -3.58 4.54 -3.26
C GLY A 53 -2.18 4.98 -2.87
N ARG A 54 -2.08 5.55 -1.68
CA ARG A 54 -0.81 5.84 -1.01
C ARG A 54 -0.77 5.17 0.35
N ILE A 55 0.25 4.34 0.57
CA ILE A 55 0.44 3.67 1.85
C ILE A 55 1.07 4.65 2.83
N THR A 56 0.36 4.95 3.91
CA THR A 56 0.78 5.91 4.93
C THR A 56 1.38 5.22 6.14
N PHE A 57 0.91 4.02 6.47
CA PHE A 57 1.32 3.30 7.67
C PHE A 57 1.29 1.78 7.49
N ARG A 58 2.21 1.08 8.16
CA ARG A 58 2.22 -0.37 8.30
C ARG A 58 1.95 -0.71 9.75
N HIS A 59 0.92 -1.49 10.01
CA HIS A 59 0.63 -2.01 11.35
C HIS A 59 1.56 -3.19 11.62
N ARG A 60 2.35 -3.07 12.68
CA ARG A 60 3.17 -4.17 13.20
C ARG A 60 2.39 -4.79 14.35
N ASN A 61 2.03 -6.06 14.20
CA ASN A 61 1.44 -6.84 15.29
C ASN A 61 2.54 -7.26 16.28
#